data_AF-A0A9C6TB33-F1
#
_entry.id   AF-A0A9C6TB33-F1
#
_cell.length_a   1.000
_cell.length_b   1.000
_cell.length_c   1.000
_cell.angle_alpha   90.00
_cell.angle_beta   90.00
_cell.angle_gamma   90.00
#
_symmetry.space_group_name_H-M   'P 1'
#
loop_
_entity.id
_entity.type
_entity.pdbx_description
1 polymer ?
#
loop_
_entity_poly.entity_id
_entity_poly.type
_entity_poly.pdbx_seq_one_letter_code
_entity_poly.pdbx_strand_id
1 'polypeptide(L)'
;MACLQGNFWCIGWQNSETQSRDNKNMILLGDLALSNKLVFYNLEGQVIGWTEYNCSSSIKVRNERTATVHLVGCHYIPTNRVMMTLFLIAVLHKLIY
;
A
#
# COMPACT_ATOMS: atom_id res chain seq x y z
N MET A 1 14.50 9.73 -9.06
CA MET A 1 13.76 8.56 -9.55
C MET A 1 14.75 7.62 -10.23
N ALA A 2 14.75 6.34 -9.90
CA ALA A 2 15.60 5.31 -10.44
C ALA A 2 14.74 4.18 -11.01
N CYS A 3 14.96 3.81 -12.26
CA CYS A 3 14.23 2.73 -12.94
C CYS A 3 15.22 1.64 -13.34
N LEU A 4 14.89 0.39 -13.04
CA LEU A 4 15.69 -0.76 -13.46
C LEU A 4 15.27 -1.20 -14.86
N GLN A 5 16.23 -1.40 -15.75
CA GLN A 5 15.96 -1.77 -17.14
C GLN A 5 15.82 -3.30 -17.23
N GLY A 6 14.61 -3.78 -17.55
CA GLY A 6 14.29 -5.22 -17.69
C GLY A 6 13.00 -5.62 -16.99
N ASN A 7 12.66 -4.95 -15.88
CA ASN A 7 11.38 -5.06 -15.18
C ASN A 7 10.95 -3.62 -14.86
N PHE A 8 9.82 -3.15 -15.40
CA PHE A 8 9.32 -1.77 -15.27
C PHE A 8 9.00 -1.37 -13.82
N TRP A 9 10.02 -1.29 -12.98
CA TRP A 9 9.92 -0.88 -11.59
C TRP A 9 10.78 0.37 -11.41
N CYS A 10 10.12 1.45 -11.05
CA CYS A 10 10.75 2.72 -10.78
C CYS A 10 10.52 3.10 -9.32
N ILE A 11 11.59 3.47 -8.62
CA ILE A 11 11.54 3.96 -7.24
C ILE A 11 11.95 5.43 -7.26
N GLY A 12 11.18 6.28 -6.61
CA GLY A 12 11.48 7.71 -6.52
C GLY A 12 11.11 8.26 -5.16
N TRP A 13 11.84 9.29 -4.74
CA TRP A 13 11.44 10.13 -3.64
C TRP A 13 10.44 11.17 -4.17
N GLN A 14 9.29 11.29 -3.50
CA GLN A 14 8.32 12.33 -3.79
C GLN A 14 8.47 13.40 -2.71
N ASN A 15 8.76 14.64 -3.11
CA ASN A 15 8.89 15.75 -2.18
C ASN A 15 7.53 16.03 -1.52
N SER A 16 7.51 16.25 -0.20
CA SER A 16 6.27 16.49 0.57
C SER A 16 5.79 17.95 0.50
N GLU A 17 6.16 18.69 -0.54
CA GLU A 17 6.09 20.16 -0.64
C GLU A 17 4.65 20.73 -0.50
N THR A 18 3.62 19.86 -0.49
CA THR A 18 2.20 20.21 -0.39
C THR A 18 1.51 19.76 0.91
N GLN A 19 2.21 19.61 2.04
CA GLN A 19 1.54 19.28 3.31
C GLN A 19 1.45 20.47 4.25
N SER A 20 0.19 20.91 4.41
CA SER A 20 -0.46 21.64 5.51
C SER A 20 0.37 22.61 6.34
N ARG A 21 -0.23 23.77 6.63
CA ARG A 21 0.24 24.91 7.44
C ARG A 21 0.97 24.60 8.77
N ASP A 22 0.98 23.36 9.23
CA ASP A 22 1.77 22.87 10.36
C ASP A 22 3.04 22.18 9.85
N ASN A 23 4.13 22.94 9.95
CA ASN A 23 5.49 22.72 9.45
C ASN A 23 6.22 21.49 10.06
N LYS A 24 5.59 20.31 10.12
CA LYS A 24 6.19 19.08 10.65
C LYS A 24 6.63 18.16 9.51
N ASN A 25 7.91 17.81 9.51
CA ASN A 25 8.51 16.81 8.61
C ASN A 25 7.73 15.49 8.71
N MET A 26 6.85 15.22 7.76
CA MET A 26 6.06 13.99 7.70
C MET A 26 6.65 13.05 6.65
N ILE A 27 6.96 11.81 7.05
CA ILE A 27 7.40 10.75 6.14
C ILE A 27 6.21 9.84 5.89
N LEU A 28 5.74 9.81 4.64
CA LEU A 28 4.66 8.91 4.22
C LEU A 28 5.24 7.58 3.74
N LEU A 29 4.92 6.50 4.46
CA LEU A 29 5.30 5.14 4.09
C LEU A 29 4.15 4.49 3.31
N GLY A 30 4.27 4.49 1.98
CA GLY A 30 3.29 3.87 1.09
C GLY A 30 3.52 2.38 0.86
N ASP A 31 2.78 1.83 -0.11
CA ASP A 31 2.67 0.40 -0.41
C ASP A 31 4.02 -0.32 -0.62
N LEU A 32 5.03 0.38 -1.14
CA LEU A 32 6.38 -0.18 -1.31
C LEU A 32 7.04 -0.53 0.03
N ALA A 33 6.94 0.34 1.03
CA ALA A 33 7.52 0.10 2.35
C ALA A 33 6.79 -1.02 3.11
N LEU A 34 5.49 -1.18 2.84
CA LEU A 34 4.60 -2.15 3.49
C LEU A 34 4.49 -3.50 2.75
N SER A 35 5.08 -3.61 1.56
CA SER A 35 5.00 -4.81 0.73
C SER A 35 5.58 -6.05 1.44
N ASN A 36 4.83 -7.17 1.38
CA ASN A 36 5.17 -8.45 2.02
C ASN A 36 5.41 -8.36 3.54
N LYS A 37 4.72 -7.43 4.22
CA LYS A 37 4.76 -7.29 5.67
C LYS A 37 3.38 -7.47 6.29
N LEU A 38 3.34 -8.16 7.42
CA LEU A 38 2.20 -8.11 8.33
C LEU A 38 2.43 -6.95 9.31
N VAL A 39 1.55 -5.95 9.26
CA VAL A 39 1.64 -4.75 10.09
C VAL A 39 0.66 -4.87 11.25
N PHE A 40 1.12 -4.58 12.47
CA PHE A 40 0.33 -4.60 13.68
C PHE A 40 0.39 -3.24 14.38
N TYR A 41 -0.78 -2.73 14.77
CA TYR A 41 -0.93 -1.47 15.48
C TYR A 41 -1.33 -1.74 16.93
N ASN A 42 -0.41 -1.48 17.86
CA ASN A 42 -0.75 -1.46 19.27
C ASN A 42 -1.20 -0.05 19.66
N LEU A 43 -2.52 0.15 19.73
CA LEU A 43 -3.11 1.45 20.05
C LEU A 43 -2.83 1.89 21.50
N GLU A 44 -2.76 0.93 22.44
CA GLU A 44 -2.50 1.22 23.86
C GLU A 44 -1.05 1.63 24.08
N GLY A 45 -0.11 0.91 23.48
CA GLY A 45 1.32 1.22 23.55
C GLY A 45 1.78 2.31 22.58
N GLN A 46 0.91 2.77 21.67
CA GLN A 46 1.23 3.68 20.56
C GLN A 46 2.44 3.22 19.74
N VAL A 47 2.59 1.91 19.55
CA VAL A 47 3.68 1.32 18.77
C VAL A 47 3.17 0.60 17.54
N ILE A 48 3.96 0.68 16.47
CA ILE A 48 3.73 -0.02 15.21
C ILE A 48 4.81 -1.09 15.09
N GLY A 49 4.39 -2.33 14.90
CA GLY A 49 5.28 -3.45 14.61
C GLY A 49 4.99 -4.02 13.22
N TRP A 50 6.01 -4.61 12.61
CA TRP A 50 5.84 -5.37 11.38
C TRP A 50 6.80 -6.55 11.34
N THR A 51 6.41 -7.58 10.60
CA THR A 51 7.28 -8.73 10.28
C THR A 51 7.08 -9.11 8.83
N GLU A 52 8.07 -9.77 8.25
CA GLU A 52 7.89 -10.41 6.94
C GLU A 52 6.74 -11.42 7.01
N TYR A 53 5.89 -11.41 5.98
CA TYR A 53 4.73 -12.27 5.91
C TYR A 53 4.38 -12.60 4.46
N ASN A 54 3.99 -13.85 4.20
CA ASN A 54 3.49 -14.25 2.91
C ASN A 54 2.05 -13.74 2.72
N CYS A 55 1.88 -12.62 2.02
CA CYS A 55 0.57 -12.01 1.79
C CYS A 55 -0.39 -12.84 0.92
N SER A 56 0.04 -13.98 0.35
CA SER A 56 -0.85 -14.97 -0.29
C SER A 56 -1.42 -16.00 0.69
N SER A 57 -0.99 -15.98 1.96
CA SER A 57 -1.46 -16.89 3.01
C SER A 57 -2.47 -16.23 3.95
N SER A 58 -3.32 -17.03 4.60
CA SER A 58 -4.33 -16.53 5.53
C SER A 58 -3.79 -16.31 6.94
N ILE A 59 -4.24 -15.23 7.58
CA ILE A 59 -3.86 -14.87 8.95
C ILE A 59 -4.84 -15.53 9.91
N LYS A 60 -4.32 -16.19 10.95
CA LYS A 60 -5.12 -16.75 12.04
C LYS A 60 -5.29 -15.72 13.15
N VAL A 61 -6.54 -15.33 13.42
CA VAL A 61 -6.89 -14.41 14.51
C VAL A 61 -7.69 -15.18 15.55
N ARG A 62 -7.16 -15.28 16.76
CA ARG A 62 -7.85 -15.94 17.88
C ARG A 62 -8.62 -14.90 18.68
N ASN A 63 -9.91 -15.13 18.87
CA ASN A 63 -10.70 -14.36 19.82
C ASN A 63 -10.44 -14.88 21.23
N GLU A 64 -9.95 -14.02 22.12
CA GLU A 64 -9.61 -14.40 23.49
C GLU A 64 -10.83 -14.81 24.32
N ARG A 65 -11.99 -14.18 24.10
CA ARG A 65 -13.21 -14.44 24.87
C ARG A 65 -13.86 -15.77 24.50
N THR A 66 -13.91 -16.09 23.22
CA THR A 66 -14.61 -17.27 22.70
C THR A 66 -13.68 -18.43 22.36
N ALA A 67 -12.36 -18.22 22.43
CA ALA A 67 -11.33 -19.15 21.96
C ALA A 67 -11.43 -19.57 20.47
N THR A 68 -12.31 -18.92 19.69
CA THR A 68 -12.52 -19.21 18.27
C THR A 68 -11.39 -18.64 17.42
N VAL A 69 -10.99 -19.37 16.38
CA VAL A 69 -10.00 -18.91 15.40
C VAL A 69 -10.71 -18.50 14.12
N HIS A 70 -10.50 -17.26 13.70
CA HIS A 70 -10.96 -16.71 12.44
C HIS A 70 -9.80 -16.63 11.45
N LEU A 71 -10.07 -16.95 10.19
CA LEU A 71 -9.10 -16.83 9.11
C LEU A 71 -9.38 -15.55 8.32
N VAL A 72 -8.39 -14.66 8.27
CA VAL A 72 -8.42 -13.48 7.39
C VAL A 72 -7.67 -13.85 6.12
N GLY A 73 -8.40 -14.00 5.03
CA GLY A 73 -7.82 -14.33 3.72
C GLY A 73 -7.13 -13.14 3.06
N CYS A 74 -6.26 -13.42 2.10
CA CYS A 74 -5.71 -12.41 1.22
C CYS A 74 -6.80 -11.95 0.24
N HIS A 75 -7.06 -10.64 0.17
CA HIS A 75 -7.95 -10.10 -0.86
C HIS A 75 -7.11 -9.75 -2.09
N TYR A 76 -7.43 -10.32 -3.25
CA TYR A 76 -6.94 -9.79 -4.51
C TYR A 76 -7.68 -8.49 -4.77
N ILE A 77 -6.99 -7.36 -4.73
CA ILE A 77 -7.55 -6.09 -5.20
C ILE A 77 -7.36 -6.10 -6.72
N PRO A 78 -8.39 -6.37 -7.54
CA PRO A 78 -8.24 -6.27 -8.98
C PRO A 78 -7.89 -4.81 -9.32
N THR A 79 -6.77 -4.60 -10.01
CA THR A 79 -6.52 -3.34 -10.70
C THR A 79 -7.73 -3.07 -11.59
N ASN A 80 -8.52 -2.02 -11.29
CA ASN A 80 -9.73 -1.72 -12.03
C ASN A 80 -9.34 -1.25 -13.45
N ARG A 81 -9.19 -2.20 -14.37
CA ARG A 81 -8.68 -1.98 -15.73
C ARG A 81 -9.49 -0.93 -16.48
N VAL A 82 -10.78 -0.80 -16.16
CA VAL A 82 -11.72 0.18 -16.75
C VAL A 82 -11.32 1.61 -16.41
N MET A 83 -10.93 1.88 -15.15
CA MET A 83 -10.47 3.21 -14.74
C MET A 83 -9.17 3.59 -15.49
N MET A 84 -8.28 2.61 -15.66
CA MET A 84 -7.00 2.81 -16.34
C MET A 84 -7.19 3.02 -17.86
N THR A 85 -8.06 2.26 -18.53
CA THR A 85 -8.36 2.46 -19.94
C THR A 85 -9.06 3.80 -20.21
N LEU A 86 -10.00 4.22 -19.36
CA LEU A 86 -10.64 5.53 -19.49
C LEU A 86 -9.63 6.68 -19.32
N PHE A 87 -8.70 6.54 -18.37
CA PHE A 87 -7.64 7.52 -18.16
C PHE A 87 -6.71 7.60 -19.38
N LEU A 88 -6.30 6.45 -19.94
CA LEU A 88 -5.48 6.40 -21.15
C LEU A 88 -6.21 7.01 -22.36
N ILE A 89 -7.49 6.72 -22.57
CA ILE A 89 -8.29 7.31 -23.65
C ILE A 89 -8.39 8.83 -23.48
N ALA A 90 -8.62 9.33 -22.26
CA ALA A 90 -8.67 10.75 -21.98
C ALA A 90 -7.33 11.45 -22.28
N VAL A 91 -6.21 10.83 -21.91
CA VAL A 91 -4.86 11.33 -22.21
C VAL A 91 -4.59 11.31 -23.71
N LEU A 92 -4.93 10.21 -24.41
CA LEU A 92 -4.81 10.11 -25.86
C LEU A 92 -5.64 11.18 -26.59
N HIS A 93 -6.88 11.40 -26.13
CA HIS A 93 -7.75 12.42 -26.70
C HIS A 93 -7.16 13.83 -26.53
N LYS A 94 -6.42 14.10 -25.44
CA LYS A 94 -5.71 15.38 -25.21
C LYS A 94 -4.39 15.52 -25.97
N LEU A 95 -3.83 14.40 -26.44
CA LEU A 95 -2.60 14.39 -27.26
C LEU A 95 -2.91 14.51 -28.74
N ILE A 96 -4.05 13.98 -29.18
CA ILE A 96 -4.51 14.02 -30.57
C ILE A 96 -5.27 15.33 -30.87
N TYR A 97 -5.89 15.94 -29.86
CA TYR A 97 -6.72 17.14 -29.97
C TYR A 97 -6.35 18.18 -28.91
#